data_AF-A0A1D2AAV8-F1
#
_entry.id   AF-A0A1D2AAV8-F1
#
_cell.length_a   1.000
_cell.length_b   1.000
_cell.length_c   1.000
_cell.angle_alpha   90.00
_cell.angle_beta   90.00
_cell.angle_gamma   90.00
#
_symmetry.space_group_name_H-M   'P 1'
#
loop_
_entity.id
_entity.type
_entity.pdbx_description
1 polymer ?
#
loop_
_entity_poly.entity_id
_entity_poly.type
_entity_poly.pdbx_seq_one_letter_code
_entity_poly.pdbx_strand_id
1 'polypeptide(L)'
;GRPPAVPAGALHPAWGAVAEEKPLALVERALDGERAPYFTLVHRLARAPTRPGSVWLGLLKEGCDGLFRPTGVVRQAMLGMHFPRLVHVRSDWTLCNGRRRRGGWRLTTLRKRILM
;
A
#
# COMPACT_ATOMS: atom_id res chain seq x y z
N GLY A 1 -12.63 13.62 12.73
CA GLY A 1 -12.66 12.14 12.77
C GLY A 1 -11.46 11.64 13.53
N ARG A 2 -11.60 10.56 14.31
CA ARG A 2 -10.47 9.92 15.01
C ARG A 2 -9.44 9.44 13.98
N PRO A 3 -8.13 9.61 14.19
CA PRO A 3 -7.13 9.09 13.27
C PRO A 3 -7.24 7.57 13.14
N PRO A 4 -6.94 7.00 11.95
CA PRO A 4 -7.00 5.56 11.74
C PRO A 4 -6.09 4.82 12.71
N ALA A 5 -6.57 3.70 13.24
CA ALA A 5 -5.88 2.91 14.27
C ALA A 5 -4.83 1.99 13.64
N VAL A 6 -3.72 2.56 13.18
CA VAL A 6 -2.66 1.80 12.50
C VAL A 6 -1.75 1.10 13.51
N PRO A 7 -1.43 -0.20 13.34
CA PRO A 7 -0.54 -0.93 14.25
C PRO A 7 0.85 -0.30 14.37
N ALA A 8 1.45 -0.40 15.57
CA ALA A 8 2.82 0.03 15.81
C ALA A 8 3.80 -0.75 14.90
N GLY A 9 4.52 -0.04 14.03
CA GLY A 9 5.44 -0.61 13.04
C GLY A 9 4.88 -0.79 11.63
N ALA A 10 3.57 -0.58 11.43
CA ALA A 10 2.94 -0.56 10.10
C ALA A 10 3.14 0.78 9.35
N LEU A 11 3.69 1.78 10.04
CA LEU A 11 4.02 3.09 9.49
C LEU A 11 5.52 3.36 9.52
N HIS A 12 5.99 4.18 8.59
CA HIS A 12 7.33 4.75 8.63
C HIS A 12 7.29 6.19 9.16
N PRO A 13 8.24 6.63 10.02
CA PRO A 13 8.27 7.99 10.54
C PRO A 13 8.25 9.08 9.45
N ALA A 14 8.92 8.84 8.33
CA ALA A 14 8.98 9.78 7.19
C ALA A 14 7.64 10.01 6.47
N TRP A 15 6.62 9.16 6.70
CA TRP A 15 5.32 9.30 6.03
C TRP A 15 4.39 10.31 6.69
N GLY A 16 4.62 10.62 7.97
CA GLY A 16 3.64 11.33 8.78
C GLY A 16 2.35 10.53 8.95
N ALA A 17 1.21 11.24 9.00
CA ALA A 17 -0.10 10.62 9.18
C ALA A 17 -0.62 9.96 7.90
N VAL A 18 -1.37 8.87 8.07
CA VAL A 18 -2.10 8.21 6.97
C VAL A 18 -3.59 8.53 7.04
N ALA A 19 -4.24 8.48 5.88
CA ALA A 19 -5.66 8.79 5.74
C ALA A 19 -6.57 7.60 6.10
N GLU A 20 -6.03 6.38 6.08
CA GLU A 20 -6.78 5.14 6.31
C GLU A 20 -5.91 4.06 6.94
N GLU A 21 -6.57 3.14 7.67
CA GLU A 21 -5.89 2.10 8.45
C GLU A 21 -5.26 1.01 7.60
N LYS A 22 -6.00 0.52 6.60
CA LYS A 22 -5.56 -0.59 5.74
C LYS A 22 -4.89 -0.02 4.49
N PRO A 23 -3.84 -0.66 3.98
CA PRO A 23 -3.21 -0.21 2.75
C PRO A 23 -4.11 -0.48 1.53
N LEU A 24 -3.81 0.25 0.45
CA LEU A 24 -4.45 0.18 -0.85
C LEU A 24 -3.48 -0.37 -1.89
N ALA A 25 -4.00 -0.85 -3.02
CA ALA A 25 -3.17 -1.08 -4.20
C ALA A 25 -3.24 0.13 -5.14
N LEU A 26 -2.08 0.69 -5.47
CA LEU A 26 -1.91 1.55 -6.64
C LEU A 26 -1.74 0.63 -7.85
N VAL A 27 -2.74 0.59 -8.71
CA VAL A 27 -2.70 -0.17 -9.96
C VAL A 27 -2.25 0.74 -11.07
N GLU A 28 -1.19 0.36 -11.78
CA GLU A 28 -0.58 1.11 -12.87
C GLU A 28 -0.74 0.33 -14.18
N ARG A 29 -0.51 0.99 -15.32
CA ARG A 29 -0.54 0.31 -16.62
C ARG A 29 0.57 -0.73 -16.68
N ALA A 30 0.36 -1.79 -17.46
CA ALA A 30 1.42 -2.76 -17.77
C ALA A 30 2.69 -2.02 -18.23
N LEU A 31 3.85 -2.51 -17.79
CA LEU A 31 5.12 -2.05 -18.35
C LEU A 31 5.26 -2.56 -19.79
N ASP A 32 6.10 -1.91 -20.59
CA ASP A 32 6.34 -2.33 -21.97
C ASP A 32 6.76 -3.82 -22.02
N GLY A 33 5.97 -4.64 -22.72
CA GLY A 33 6.17 -6.09 -22.81
C GLY A 33 5.32 -6.92 -21.84
N GLU A 34 4.62 -6.31 -20.88
CA GLU A 34 3.69 -7.02 -19.99
C GLU A 34 2.25 -7.01 -20.52
N ARG A 35 1.52 -8.12 -20.32
CA ARG A 35 0.11 -8.25 -20.73
C ARG A 35 -0.88 -7.79 -19.66
N ALA A 36 -0.45 -7.66 -18.42
CA ALA A 36 -1.32 -7.39 -17.28
C ALA A 36 -0.85 -6.13 -16.52
N PRO A 37 -1.77 -5.34 -15.95
CA PRO A 37 -1.40 -4.23 -15.08
C PRO A 37 -0.69 -4.74 -13.83
N TYR A 38 0.30 -3.99 -13.34
CA TYR A 38 0.97 -4.27 -12.08
C TYR A 38 0.37 -3.42 -10.95
N PHE A 39 0.63 -3.83 -9.71
CA PHE A 39 0.23 -3.06 -8.54
C PHE A 39 1.37 -2.88 -7.55
N THR A 40 1.34 -1.75 -6.85
CA THR A 40 2.17 -1.48 -5.67
C THR A 40 1.26 -1.27 -4.47
N LEU A 41 1.55 -1.94 -3.35
CA LEU A 41 0.83 -1.72 -2.10
C LEU A 41 1.30 -0.40 -1.45
N VAL A 42 0.35 0.43 -1.03
CA VAL A 42 0.61 1.79 -0.54
C VAL A 42 -0.31 2.17 0.61
N HIS A 43 0.11 3.10 1.45
CA HIS A 43 -0.81 3.88 2.28
C HIS A 43 -1.08 5.23 1.65
N ARG A 44 -2.35 5.66 1.64
CA ARG A 44 -2.68 7.05 1.36
C ARG A 44 -2.29 7.92 2.55
N LEU A 45 -1.47 8.93 2.31
CA LEU A 45 -1.02 9.86 3.35
C LEU A 45 -2.08 10.94 3.58
N ALA A 46 -2.26 11.36 4.83
CA ALA A 46 -3.15 12.46 5.23
C ALA A 46 -2.48 13.83 4.98
N ARG A 47 -1.89 14.00 3.79
CA ARG A 47 -1.24 15.22 3.33
C ARG A 47 -2.07 15.87 2.24
N ALA A 48 -2.24 17.19 2.32
CA ALA A 48 -2.95 17.94 1.30
C ALA A 48 -2.30 17.72 -0.08
N PRO A 49 -3.10 17.42 -1.12
CA PRO A 49 -2.57 17.26 -2.48
C PRO A 49 -2.09 18.62 -3.01
N THR A 50 -1.01 18.62 -3.81
CA THR A 50 -0.52 19.86 -4.43
C THR A 50 -1.26 20.21 -5.72
N ARG A 51 -2.00 19.25 -6.29
CA ARG A 51 -2.82 19.41 -7.51
C ARG A 51 -4.15 18.65 -7.38
N PRO A 52 -5.26 19.16 -7.94
CA PRO A 52 -6.50 18.40 -8.03
C PRO A 52 -6.29 17.03 -8.67
N GLY A 53 -6.90 15.98 -8.13
CA GLY A 53 -6.75 14.60 -8.62
C GLY A 53 -5.45 13.89 -8.22
N SER A 54 -4.52 14.57 -7.54
CA SER A 54 -3.32 13.94 -7.01
C SER A 54 -3.47 13.45 -5.57
N VAL A 55 -2.65 12.49 -5.17
CA VAL A 55 -2.60 11.91 -3.82
C VAL A 55 -1.15 11.66 -3.40
N TRP A 56 -0.88 11.77 -2.10
CA TRP A 56 0.40 11.37 -1.50
C TRP A 56 0.32 9.93 -1.00
N LEU A 57 1.34 9.13 -1.33
CA LEU A 57 1.39 7.70 -1.07
C LEU A 57 2.69 7.34 -0.35
N GLY A 58 2.59 6.52 0.70
CA GLY A 58 3.73 5.83 1.33
C GLY A 58 3.85 4.41 0.79
N LEU A 59 5.02 4.04 0.26
CA LEU A 59 5.21 2.76 -0.43
C LEU A 59 5.50 1.59 0.51
N LEU A 60 4.72 0.51 0.38
CA LEU A 60 5.04 -0.76 1.01
C LEU A 60 5.81 -1.64 0.03
N LYS A 61 6.81 -2.36 0.54
CA LYS A 61 7.59 -3.34 -0.25
C LYS A 61 7.38 -4.74 0.31
N GLU A 62 7.14 -5.70 -0.57
CA GLU A 62 7.06 -7.11 -0.21
C GLU A 62 8.46 -7.63 0.16
N GLY A 63 8.56 -8.29 1.31
CA GLY A 63 9.75 -9.05 1.70
C GLY A 63 9.70 -10.49 1.20
N CYS A 64 10.80 -11.22 1.36
CA CYS A 64 10.89 -12.64 0.98
C CYS A 64 9.89 -13.56 1.72
N ASP A 65 9.27 -13.07 2.79
CA ASP A 65 8.24 -13.76 3.58
C ASP A 65 6.80 -13.42 3.15
N GLY A 66 6.63 -12.71 2.03
CA GLY A 66 5.33 -12.29 1.50
C GLY A 66 4.64 -11.21 2.32
N LEU A 67 5.34 -10.56 3.25
CA LEU A 67 4.82 -9.46 4.05
C LEU A 67 5.27 -8.12 3.50
N PHE A 68 4.32 -7.21 3.38
CA PHE A 68 4.51 -5.85 2.87
C PHE A 68 4.85 -4.90 4.03
N ARG A 69 5.99 -4.23 3.92
CA ARG A 69 6.54 -3.38 4.98
C ARG A 69 6.78 -1.95 4.50
N PRO A 70 6.64 -0.96 5.39
CA PRO A 70 6.82 0.44 5.01
C PRO A 70 8.29 0.73 4.70
N THR A 71 8.53 1.32 3.53
CA THR A 71 9.89 1.60 3.02
C THR A 71 10.43 2.97 3.43
N GLY A 72 9.56 3.88 3.87
CA GLY A 72 9.89 5.29 4.06
C GLY A 72 9.84 6.13 2.78
N VAL A 73 9.73 5.50 1.61
CA VAL A 73 9.57 6.21 0.34
C VAL A 73 8.16 6.81 0.26
N VAL A 74 8.09 8.07 -0.15
CA VAL A 74 6.86 8.82 -0.40
C VAL A 74 6.81 9.19 -1.88
N ARG A 75 5.66 9.00 -2.52
CA ARG A 75 5.40 9.34 -3.92
C ARG A 75 4.12 10.14 -4.03
N GLN A 76 4.11 11.13 -4.91
CA GLN A 76 2.86 11.74 -5.37
C GLN A 76 2.39 11.03 -6.64
N ALA A 77 1.11 10.66 -6.70
CA ALA A 77 0.49 10.05 -7.88
C ALA A 77 -0.69 10.90 -8.36
N MET A 78 -0.78 11.10 -9.67
CA MET A 78 -1.95 11.69 -10.32
C MET A 78 -2.91 10.56 -10.68
N LEU A 79 -4.08 10.52 -10.05
CA LEU A 79 -5.06 9.46 -10.31
C LEU A 79 -5.80 9.74 -11.62
N GLY A 80 -5.84 8.74 -12.49
CA GLY A 80 -6.56 8.80 -13.75
C GLY A 80 -7.94 8.15 -13.65
N MET A 81 -8.73 8.29 -14.72
CA MET A 81 -10.04 7.62 -14.86
C MET A 81 -9.88 6.08 -14.91
N HIS A 82 -8.82 5.60 -15.55
CA HIS A 82 -8.50 4.17 -15.67
C HIS A 82 -7.23 3.78 -14.92
N PHE A 83 -6.12 4.49 -15.18
CA PHE A 83 -4.82 4.29 -14.55
C PHE A 83 -4.06 5.62 -14.43
N PRO A 84 -3.15 5.75 -13.44
CA PRO A 84 -3.08 4.88 -12.27
C PRO A 84 -4.30 5.10 -11.38
N ARG A 85 -4.76 4.05 -10.69
CA ARG A 85 -5.93 4.10 -9.80
C ARG A 85 -5.65 3.43 -8.47
N LEU A 86 -6.30 3.90 -7.42
CA LEU A 86 -6.25 3.28 -6.09
C LEU A 86 -7.43 2.33 -5.91
N VAL A 87 -7.16 1.13 -5.41
CA VAL A 87 -8.20 0.14 -5.10
C VAL A 87 -8.00 -0.40 -3.69
N HIS A 88 -9.12 -0.62 -2.99
CA HIS A 88 -9.09 -1.29 -1.70
C HIS A 88 -8.69 -2.75 -1.87
N VAL A 89 -7.77 -3.20 -1.03
CA VAL A 89 -7.33 -4.59 -0.97
C VAL A 89 -7.61 -5.17 0.40
N ARG A 90 -7.90 -6.47 0.42
CA ARG A 90 -8.04 -7.19 1.68
C ARG A 90 -6.65 -7.49 2.23
N SER A 91 -6.38 -6.96 3.41
CA SER A 91 -5.10 -7.07 4.07
C SER A 91 -5.27 -7.09 5.58
N ASP A 92 -4.35 -7.76 6.25
CA ASP A 92 -4.26 -7.85 7.69
C ASP A 92 -2.82 -7.63 8.15
N TRP A 93 -2.65 -7.00 9.31
CA TRP A 93 -1.33 -6.84 9.92
C TRP A 93 -0.94 -8.12 10.66
N THR A 94 0.23 -8.66 10.36
CA THR A 94 0.74 -9.86 11.02
C THR A 94 2.15 -9.67 11.54
N LEU A 95 2.44 -10.32 12.67
CA LEU A 95 3.77 -10.37 13.25
C LEU A 95 4.59 -11.44 12.54
N CYS A 96 5.81 -11.09 12.14
CA CYS A 96 6.73 -12.07 11.58
C CYS A 96 7.24 -12.98 12.71
N ASN A 97 7.09 -14.31 12.54
CA ASN A 97 7.45 -15.41 13.47
C ASN A 97 8.13 -14.98 14.79
N GLY A 98 7.32 -14.92 15.86
CA GLY A 98 7.78 -14.81 17.24
C GLY A 98 8.45 -13.48 17.60
N ARG A 99 7.64 -12.43 17.86
CA ARG A 99 7.92 -11.17 18.61
C ARG A 99 9.21 -10.37 18.33
N ARG A 100 10.20 -10.88 17.58
CA ARG A 100 11.55 -10.30 17.42
C ARG A 100 11.74 -9.53 16.11
N ARG A 101 10.84 -9.67 15.13
CA ARG A 101 10.90 -8.93 13.85
C ARG A 101 9.72 -7.97 13.71
N ARG A 102 9.97 -6.82 13.05
CA ARG A 102 8.91 -5.88 12.66
C ARG A 102 7.89 -6.65 11.80
N GLY A 103 6.61 -6.52 12.16
CA GLY A 103 5.49 -7.11 11.42
C GLY A 103 5.39 -6.58 9.99
N GLY A 104 4.35 -7.02 9.28
CA GLY A 104 4.05 -6.54 7.95
C GLY A 104 2.59 -6.78 7.58
N TRP A 105 2.14 -6.06 6.56
CA TRP A 105 0.83 -6.29 5.96
C TRP A 105 0.86 -7.54 5.11
N ARG A 106 -0.07 -8.46 5.33
CA ARG A 106 -0.29 -9.62 4.48
C ARG A 106 -1.52 -9.36 3.63
N LEU A 107 -1.41 -9.56 2.32
CA LEU A 107 -2.58 -9.61 1.45
C LEU A 107 -3.37 -10.88 1.75
N THR A 108 -4.63 -10.72 2.11
CA THR A 108 -5.55 -11.83 2.29
C THR A 108 -6.34 -11.99 1.00
N THR A 109 -5.84 -12.82 0.09
CA THR A 109 -6.66 -13.24 -1.05
C THR A 109 -7.83 -14.07 -0.49
N LEU A 110 -9.05 -13.75 -0.92
CA LEU A 110 -10.14 -14.70 -0.82
C LEU A 110 -9.69 -15.92 -1.63
N ARG A 111 -9.33 -17.00 -0.92
CA ARG A 111 -8.95 -18.34 -1.41
C ARG A 111 -8.99 -18.54 -2.94
N LYS A 112 -7.80 -18.87 -3.49
CA LYS A 112 -7.49 -19.53 -4.77
C LYS A 112 -7.57 -18.67 -6.06
N ARG A 113 -6.39 -18.51 -6.68
CA ARG A 113 -6.13 -18.16 -8.09
C ARG A 113 -6.67 -16.81 -8.57
N ILE A 114 -5.75 -15.85 -8.72
CA ILE A 114 -5.60 -15.21 -10.03
C ILE A 114 -4.18 -15.54 -10.48
N LEU A 115 -3.99 -16.80 -10.88
CA LEU A 115 -3.13 -17.08 -12.02
C LEU A 115 -4.04 -16.83 -13.21
N MET A 116 -3.81 -15.72 -13.91
CA MET A 116 -4.07 -15.60 -15.33
C MET A 116 -2.82 -15.00 -15.95
#